data_AF-A0A9X1QXI8-F1
#
_entry.id   AF-A0A9X1QXI8-F1
#
_cell.length_a   1.000
_cell.length_b   1.000
_cell.length_c   1.000
_cell.angle_alpha   90.00
_cell.angle_beta   90.00
_cell.angle_gamma   90.00
#
_symmetry.space_group_name_H-M   'P 1'
#
loop_
_entity.id
_entity.type
_entity.pdbx_description
1 polymer ?
#
loop_
_entity_poly.entity_id
_entity_poly.type
_entity_poly.pdbx_seq_one_letter_code
_entity_poly.pdbx_strand_id
1 'polypeptide(L)'
;MKKLILLFTIVFSVQITVAQPPEYFVDNWYLHSFTTSNGVVTISDLEITQGPTLIIQNDYTLYGSSFCNDFVGNFEYINNGPLGVDDNFIPRNIVRETENCQDLEELESYFFIPFLGENTADIYVIEASGDQKHIVLQYNFNIGYQEYKNFPALEIKDPSIKKLVIYPNPVQDKLIIQSETNNFDSVSIMDINGRIVIASEK
;
A
#
# COMPACT_ATOMS: atom_id res chain seq x y z
N MET A 1 -46.30 14.49 -26.32
CA MET A 1 -45.16 13.54 -26.45
C MET A 1 -43.79 14.21 -26.35
N LYS A 2 -43.53 15.34 -27.03
CA LYS A 2 -42.24 16.05 -26.96
C LYS A 2 -41.79 16.44 -25.53
N LYS A 3 -42.72 16.85 -24.67
CA LYS A 3 -42.43 17.21 -23.25
C LYS A 3 -42.06 16.01 -22.37
N LEU A 4 -42.57 14.82 -22.67
CA LEU A 4 -42.26 13.57 -21.96
C LEU A 4 -40.88 13.03 -22.36
N ILE A 5 -40.51 13.18 -23.63
CA ILE A 5 -39.17 12.83 -24.12
C ILE A 5 -38.12 13.73 -23.47
N LEU A 6 -38.37 15.05 -23.38
CA LEU A 6 -37.46 15.99 -22.72
C LEU A 6 -37.23 15.64 -21.24
N LEU A 7 -38.28 15.24 -20.52
CA LEU A 7 -38.17 14.82 -19.11
C LEU A 7 -37.30 13.56 -18.98
N PHE A 8 -37.48 12.58 -19.87
CA PHE A 8 -36.65 11.38 -19.90
C PHE A 8 -35.18 11.71 -20.23
N THR A 9 -34.92 12.63 -21.15
CA THR A 9 -33.55 13.05 -21.48
C THR A 9 -32.87 13.75 -20.30
N ILE A 10 -33.60 14.60 -19.57
CA ILE A 10 -33.08 15.26 -18.37
C ILE A 10 -32.78 14.22 -17.28
N VAL A 11 -33.72 13.33 -16.96
CA VAL A 11 -33.54 12.32 -15.89
C VAL A 11 -32.38 11.34 -16.20
N PHE A 12 -32.19 10.95 -17.46
CA PHE A 12 -31.05 10.11 -17.86
C PHE A 12 -29.71 10.88 -17.88
N SER A 13 -29.72 12.20 -18.09
CA SER A 13 -28.49 13.00 -18.01
C SER A 13 -27.97 13.22 -16.59
N VAL A 14 -28.82 13.09 -15.55
CA VAL A 14 -28.39 13.21 -14.14
C VAL A 14 -27.71 11.94 -13.62
N GLN A 15 -27.83 10.81 -14.31
CA GLN A 15 -27.31 9.50 -13.86
C GLN A 15 -25.81 9.27 -14.14
N ILE A 16 -25.09 10.25 -14.72
CA ILE A 16 -23.73 10.00 -15.28
C ILE A 16 -22.61 10.83 -14.64
N THR A 17 -22.83 11.48 -13.49
CA THR A 17 -21.77 12.23 -12.82
C THR A 17 -21.70 11.91 -11.34
N VAL A 18 -21.50 10.64 -11.00
CA VAL A 18 -20.75 10.35 -9.77
C VAL A 18 -19.30 10.56 -10.18
N ALA A 19 -18.68 11.64 -9.68
CA ALA A 19 -17.25 11.80 -9.86
C ALA A 19 -16.59 10.53 -9.31
N GLN A 20 -15.69 9.91 -10.08
CA GLN A 20 -14.80 8.88 -9.55
C GLN A 20 -13.56 9.59 -9.03
N PRO A 21 -12.90 9.08 -7.97
CA PRO A 21 -11.60 9.61 -7.58
C PRO A 21 -10.61 9.43 -8.74
N PRO A 22 -9.61 10.31 -8.88
CA PRO A 22 -8.62 10.18 -9.93
C PRO A 22 -7.90 8.84 -9.84
N GLU A 23 -7.70 8.18 -10.98
CA GLU A 23 -7.04 6.87 -11.06
C GLU A 23 -5.61 6.88 -10.49
N TYR A 24 -4.92 8.02 -10.53
CA TYR A 24 -3.58 8.16 -9.97
C TYR A 24 -3.55 8.00 -8.44
N PHE A 25 -4.69 8.20 -7.77
CA PHE A 25 -4.82 8.23 -6.31
C PHE A 25 -5.34 6.91 -5.72
N VAL A 26 -6.08 6.13 -6.53
CA VAL A 26 -6.59 4.80 -6.18
C VAL A 26 -5.46 3.77 -6.33
N ASP A 27 -4.88 3.36 -5.20
CA ASP A 27 -3.77 2.40 -5.18
C ASP A 27 -3.59 1.77 -3.77
N ASN A 28 -2.65 0.84 -3.68
CA ASN A 28 -2.07 0.35 -2.43
C ASN A 28 -0.86 1.22 -2.07
N TRP A 29 -1.01 2.04 -1.04
CA TRP A 29 0.02 2.95 -0.58
C TRP A 29 0.74 2.38 0.65
N TYR A 30 2.06 2.47 0.65
CA TYR A 30 2.93 2.11 1.76
C TYR A 30 3.52 3.38 2.34
N LEU A 31 3.46 3.54 3.66
CA LEU A 31 4.05 4.69 4.33
C LEU A 31 5.58 4.60 4.25
N HIS A 32 6.22 5.64 3.75
CA HIS A 32 7.68 5.76 3.66
C HIS A 32 8.24 6.68 4.74
N SER A 33 7.55 7.78 5.02
CA SER A 33 7.93 8.71 6.08
C SER A 33 6.73 9.49 6.62
N PHE A 34 6.83 10.00 7.83
CA PHE A 34 5.83 10.91 8.40
C PHE A 34 6.43 11.84 9.45
N THR A 35 5.73 12.93 9.74
CA THR A 35 6.16 13.93 10.72
C THR A 35 5.67 13.58 12.13
N THR A 36 6.55 13.77 13.12
CA THR A 36 6.26 13.73 14.55
C THR A 36 6.69 15.04 15.22
N SER A 37 6.43 15.19 16.53
CA SER A 37 6.94 16.34 17.29
C SER A 37 8.48 16.43 17.34
N ASN A 38 9.16 15.30 17.16
CA ASN A 38 10.62 15.17 17.23
C ASN A 38 11.30 15.26 15.85
N GLY A 39 10.52 15.40 14.77
CA GLY A 39 11.02 15.45 13.40
C GLY A 39 10.40 14.37 12.50
N VAL A 40 11.06 14.10 11.38
CA VAL A 40 10.61 13.13 10.38
C VAL A 40 11.06 11.73 10.79
N VAL A 41 10.14 10.77 10.76
CA VAL A 41 10.41 9.35 10.96
C VAL A 41 10.36 8.65 9.61
N THR A 42 11.44 7.95 9.25
CA THR A 42 11.50 7.10 8.05
C THR A 42 11.17 5.67 8.44
N ILE A 43 10.27 5.02 7.70
CA ILE A 43 9.81 3.65 8.01
C ILE A 43 10.92 2.62 7.83
N SER A 44 11.84 2.83 6.89
CA SER A 44 13.00 1.95 6.67
C SER A 44 14.00 1.91 7.83
N ASP A 45 13.97 2.92 8.70
CA ASP A 45 14.92 3.06 9.82
C ASP A 45 14.41 2.38 11.10
N LEU A 46 13.16 1.90 11.09
CA LEU A 46 12.51 1.27 12.23
C LEU A 46 12.76 -0.23 12.26
N GLU A 47 12.93 -0.80 13.46
CA GLU A 47 13.05 -2.24 13.68
C GLU A 47 11.67 -2.94 13.67
N ILE A 48 10.93 -2.84 12.56
CA ILE A 48 9.59 -3.42 12.39
C ILE A 48 9.56 -4.45 11.26
N THR A 49 8.67 -5.44 11.36
CA THR A 49 8.54 -6.50 10.35
C THR A 49 7.64 -6.12 9.18
N GLN A 50 6.67 -5.23 9.43
CA GLN A 50 5.72 -4.73 8.45
C GLN A 50 5.51 -3.24 8.68
N GLY A 51 5.43 -2.47 7.61
CA GLY A 51 5.22 -1.03 7.67
C GLY A 51 3.75 -0.65 7.47
N PRO A 52 3.34 0.56 7.89
CA PRO A 52 1.98 1.03 7.71
C PRO A 52 1.55 1.11 6.24
N THR A 53 0.26 0.91 5.99
CA THR A 53 -0.36 0.90 4.67
C THR A 53 -1.63 1.74 4.65
N LEU A 54 -1.96 2.26 3.47
CA LEU A 54 -3.19 2.97 3.16
C LEU A 54 -3.68 2.48 1.80
N ILE A 55 -4.81 1.79 1.78
CA ILE A 55 -5.40 1.24 0.56
C ILE A 55 -6.63 2.07 0.25
N ILE A 56 -6.65 2.63 -0.96
CA ILE A 56 -7.71 3.54 -1.42
C ILE A 56 -8.42 2.88 -2.59
N GLN A 57 -9.73 2.72 -2.47
CA GLN A 57 -10.56 2.10 -3.50
C GLN A 57 -11.29 3.15 -4.33
N ASN A 58 -11.77 2.71 -5.50
CA ASN A 58 -12.50 3.56 -6.44
C ASN A 58 -13.92 3.92 -5.98
N ASP A 59 -14.42 3.29 -4.92
CA ASP A 59 -15.74 3.50 -4.32
C ASP A 59 -15.71 4.44 -3.10
N TYR A 60 -14.60 5.17 -2.92
CA TYR A 60 -14.35 6.07 -1.79
C TYR A 60 -14.11 5.39 -0.45
N THR A 61 -13.98 4.06 -0.42
CA THR A 61 -13.54 3.35 0.79
C THR A 61 -12.02 3.42 0.93
N LEU A 62 -11.58 3.42 2.18
CA LEU A 62 -10.18 3.23 2.52
C LEU A 62 -10.03 2.24 3.68
N TYR A 63 -8.90 1.56 3.70
CA TYR A 63 -8.52 0.68 4.80
C TYR A 63 -7.02 0.48 4.80
N GLY A 64 -6.47 -0.07 5.88
CA GLY A 64 -5.05 -0.35 5.96
C GLY A 64 -4.68 -0.85 7.34
N SER A 65 -3.38 -1.02 7.52
CA SER A 65 -2.77 -1.35 8.81
C SER A 65 -1.81 -0.24 9.19
N SER A 66 -1.83 0.20 10.45
CA SER A 66 -0.87 1.15 11.00
C SER A 66 0.39 0.43 11.50
N PHE A 67 0.87 0.76 12.70
CA PHE A 67 1.98 0.04 13.34
C PHE A 67 1.49 -1.20 14.11
N CYS A 68 0.27 -1.19 14.63
CA CYS A 68 -0.34 -2.43 15.11
C CYS A 68 -1.86 -2.58 14.93
N ASN A 69 -2.61 -1.50 14.68
CA ASN A 69 -4.07 -1.60 14.53
C ASN A 69 -4.49 -1.51 13.06
N ASP A 70 -5.43 -2.34 12.67
CA ASP A 70 -6.09 -2.15 11.38
C ASP A 70 -7.12 -1.02 11.47
N PHE A 71 -7.36 -0.35 10.34
CA PHE A 71 -8.34 0.69 10.21
C PHE A 71 -9.13 0.61 8.91
N VAL A 72 -10.36 1.10 8.96
CA VAL A 72 -11.29 1.16 7.84
C VAL A 72 -12.12 2.42 7.92
N GLY A 73 -12.49 2.97 6.78
CA GLY A 73 -13.42 4.07 6.70
C GLY A 73 -13.62 4.50 5.26
N ASN A 74 -13.84 5.80 5.09
CA ASN A 74 -14.06 6.40 3.78
C ASN A 74 -13.15 7.61 3.63
N PHE A 75 -13.07 8.14 2.42
CA PHE A 75 -12.51 9.46 2.19
C PHE A 75 -13.43 10.31 1.32
N GLU A 76 -13.29 11.61 1.50
CA GLU A 76 -13.79 12.59 0.57
C GLU A 76 -12.62 13.13 -0.24
N TYR A 77 -12.81 13.23 -1.55
CA TYR A 77 -11.86 13.86 -2.45
C TYR A 77 -12.49 15.10 -3.06
N ILE A 78 -11.82 16.23 -2.90
CA ILE A 78 -12.26 17.53 -3.44
C ILE A 78 -11.26 17.94 -4.50
N ASN A 79 -11.71 17.95 -5.75
CA ASN A 79 -10.95 18.50 -6.87
C ASN A 79 -11.17 20.01 -6.94
N ASN A 80 -10.12 20.80 -6.74
CA ASN A 80 -10.22 22.26 -6.79
C ASN A 80 -10.10 22.83 -8.21
N GLY A 81 -10.08 21.96 -9.23
CA GLY A 81 -10.05 22.30 -10.65
C GLY A 81 -8.66 22.71 -11.17
N PRO A 82 -8.54 23.04 -12.47
CA PRO A 82 -7.25 23.35 -13.12
C PRO A 82 -6.59 24.65 -12.63
N LEU A 83 -7.27 25.42 -11.78
CA LEU A 83 -6.79 26.66 -11.17
C LEU A 83 -6.70 26.56 -9.63
N GLY A 84 -7.16 25.44 -9.05
CA GLY A 84 -6.89 25.09 -7.66
C GLY A 84 -5.48 24.53 -7.58
N VAL A 85 -4.70 24.98 -6.59
CA VAL A 85 -3.28 24.63 -6.54
C VAL A 85 -3.07 23.20 -6.05
N ASP A 86 -4.02 22.65 -5.28
CA ASP A 86 -3.91 21.33 -4.66
C ASP A 86 -5.28 20.63 -4.61
N ASP A 87 -5.33 19.32 -4.88
CA ASP A 87 -6.50 18.49 -4.61
C ASP A 87 -6.51 18.10 -3.12
N ASN A 88 -7.69 17.90 -2.52
CA ASN A 88 -7.77 17.58 -1.10
C ASN A 88 -8.22 16.14 -0.83
N PHE A 89 -7.59 15.54 0.17
CA PHE A 89 -7.97 14.28 0.79
C PHE A 89 -8.53 14.54 2.19
N ILE A 90 -9.72 14.03 2.49
CA ILE A 90 -10.30 14.14 3.83
C ILE A 90 -10.76 12.76 4.31
N PRO A 91 -10.11 12.16 5.32
CA PRO A 91 -10.56 10.89 5.88
C PRO A 91 -11.89 11.10 6.62
N ARG A 92 -12.82 10.15 6.45
CA ARG A 92 -14.18 10.20 7.00
C ARG A 92 -14.54 8.90 7.70
N ASN A 93 -15.16 9.02 8.88
CA ASN A 93 -15.69 7.88 9.63
C ASN A 93 -14.65 6.76 9.83
N ILE A 94 -13.41 7.14 10.17
CA ILE A 94 -12.34 6.17 10.40
C ILE A 94 -12.61 5.41 11.68
N VAL A 95 -12.72 4.08 11.56
CA VAL A 95 -12.77 3.14 12.66
C VAL A 95 -11.47 2.38 12.67
N ARG A 96 -10.85 2.28 13.84
CA ARG A 96 -9.61 1.51 14.05
C ARG A 96 -9.80 0.51 15.17
N GLU A 97 -8.99 -0.54 15.13
CA GLU A 97 -8.79 -1.40 16.28
C GLU A 97 -8.11 -0.61 17.41
N THR A 98 -8.24 -1.13 18.64
CA THR A 98 -7.74 -0.46 19.85
C THR A 98 -6.88 -1.42 20.67
N GLU A 99 -6.10 -2.25 19.98
CA GLU A 99 -5.06 -3.06 20.61
C GLU A 99 -3.94 -2.16 21.13
N ASN A 100 -3.28 -2.60 22.19
CA ASN A 100 -2.17 -1.89 22.79
C ASN A 100 -0.89 -2.20 22.00
N CYS A 101 -0.31 -1.19 21.35
CA CYS A 101 0.85 -1.34 20.48
C CYS A 101 2.19 -1.30 21.22
N GLN A 102 2.18 -1.34 22.56
CA GLN A 102 3.38 -1.38 23.42
C GLN A 102 4.37 -0.27 23.05
N ASP A 103 5.57 -0.63 22.60
CA ASP A 103 6.65 0.29 22.25
C ASP A 103 6.33 1.13 21.00
N LEU A 104 5.33 0.75 20.21
CA LEU A 104 4.90 1.47 19.00
C LEU A 104 3.70 2.40 19.24
N GLU A 105 3.16 2.48 20.45
CA GLU A 105 1.94 3.24 20.77
C GLU A 105 2.08 4.75 20.44
N GLU A 106 3.28 5.30 20.59
CA GLU A 106 3.55 6.70 20.23
C GLU A 106 3.48 6.90 18.71
N LEU A 107 4.15 6.04 17.93
CA LEU A 107 4.14 6.10 16.47
C LEU A 107 2.74 5.86 15.91
N GLU A 108 2.02 4.91 16.51
CA GLU A 108 0.61 4.64 16.24
C GLU A 108 -0.26 5.89 16.43
N SER A 109 -0.08 6.58 17.55
CA SER A 109 -0.82 7.80 17.85
C SER A 109 -0.54 8.88 16.81
N TYR A 110 0.73 9.11 16.45
CA TYR A 110 1.11 10.08 15.44
C TYR A 110 0.58 9.74 14.04
N PHE A 111 0.59 8.45 13.66
CA PHE A 111 0.01 8.00 12.40
C PHE A 111 -1.46 8.37 12.29
N PHE A 112 -2.24 8.24 13.38
CA PHE A 112 -3.67 8.49 13.39
C PHE A 112 -4.09 9.95 13.62
N ILE A 113 -3.18 10.87 13.99
CA ILE A 113 -3.52 12.30 14.17
C ILE A 113 -4.33 12.87 12.99
N PRO A 114 -3.96 12.63 11.72
CA PRO A 114 -4.71 13.21 10.62
C PRO A 114 -6.10 12.59 10.43
N PHE A 115 -6.26 11.31 10.79
CA PHE A 115 -7.51 10.56 10.62
C PHE A 115 -8.55 10.86 11.71
N LEU A 116 -8.11 11.03 12.97
CA LEU A 116 -9.01 11.23 14.12
C LEU A 116 -9.72 12.59 14.13
N GLY A 117 -9.09 13.62 13.55
CA GLY A 117 -9.69 14.95 13.41
C GLY A 117 -10.47 15.15 12.11
N GLU A 118 -10.54 14.12 11.25
CA GLU A 118 -10.94 14.26 9.84
C GLU A 118 -10.21 15.44 9.17
N ASN A 119 -8.90 15.53 9.44
CA ASN A 119 -8.10 16.65 8.99
C ASN A 119 -7.92 16.60 7.47
N THR A 120 -8.18 17.72 6.82
CA THR A 120 -7.92 17.87 5.39
C THR A 120 -6.42 17.85 5.12
N ALA A 121 -6.02 17.01 4.18
CA ALA A 121 -4.70 17.05 3.53
C ALA A 121 -4.81 17.63 2.13
N ASP A 122 -3.81 18.41 1.75
CA ASP A 122 -3.48 18.71 0.36
C ASP A 122 -2.69 17.51 -0.20
N ILE A 123 -3.07 17.06 -1.39
CA ILE A 123 -2.46 15.92 -2.08
C ILE A 123 -1.41 16.46 -3.06
N TYR A 124 -0.15 16.20 -2.78
CA TYR A 124 0.93 16.44 -3.73
C TYR A 124 1.31 15.14 -4.42
N VAL A 125 1.03 15.06 -5.72
CA VAL A 125 1.47 13.95 -6.56
C VAL A 125 2.88 14.24 -7.05
N ILE A 126 3.81 13.36 -6.74
CA ILE A 126 5.17 13.43 -7.24
C ILE A 126 5.29 12.40 -8.36
N GLU A 127 5.41 12.88 -9.60
CA GLU A 127 5.61 12.03 -10.77
C GLU A 127 6.97 11.30 -10.63
N ALA A 128 6.92 10.02 -10.29
CA ALA A 128 8.09 9.15 -10.31
C ALA A 128 8.21 8.47 -11.68
N SER A 129 9.42 8.06 -12.06
CA SER A 129 9.66 7.44 -13.37
C SER A 129 9.11 6.02 -13.46
N GLY A 130 8.41 5.70 -14.53
CA GLY A 130 7.85 4.37 -14.80
C GLY A 130 6.50 4.16 -14.10
N ASP A 131 6.30 2.97 -13.52
CA ASP A 131 5.05 2.58 -12.83
C ASP A 131 5.05 2.95 -11.34
N GLN A 132 6.11 3.60 -10.85
CA GLN A 132 6.21 4.05 -9.47
C GLN A 132 5.33 5.28 -9.27
N LYS A 133 4.58 5.29 -8.17
CA LYS A 133 3.76 6.42 -7.76
C LYS A 133 4.17 6.89 -6.37
N HIS A 134 4.07 8.19 -6.16
CA HIS A 134 4.41 8.84 -4.92
C HIS A 134 3.41 9.95 -4.65
N ILE A 135 2.79 9.91 -3.46
CA ILE A 135 1.94 10.99 -2.96
C ILE A 135 2.45 11.47 -1.61
N VAL A 136 2.29 12.77 -1.36
CA VAL A 136 2.45 13.37 -0.04
C VAL A 136 1.09 13.90 0.38
N LEU A 137 0.62 13.44 1.53
CA LEU A 137 -0.54 14.00 2.21
C LEU A 137 -0.03 15.06 3.18
N GLN A 138 -0.13 16.32 2.77
CA GLN A 138 0.30 17.46 3.56
C GLN A 138 -0.88 18.02 4.34
N TYR A 139 -0.82 17.91 5.65
CA TYR A 139 -1.82 18.51 6.54
C TYR A 139 -1.40 19.94 6.89
N ASN A 140 -2.25 20.66 7.64
CA ASN A 140 -1.88 21.96 8.21
C ASN A 140 -0.47 21.90 8.82
N PHE A 141 0.33 22.96 8.67
CA PHE A 141 1.73 23.06 9.08
C PHE A 141 2.02 22.50 10.50
N ASN A 142 1.05 22.59 11.42
CA ASN A 142 1.19 22.08 12.79
C ASN A 142 1.06 20.54 12.93
N ILE A 143 0.45 19.87 11.95
CA ILE A 143 0.25 18.40 11.91
C ILE A 143 1.38 17.73 11.13
N GLY A 144 1.89 18.40 10.09
CA GLY A 144 2.97 17.89 9.24
C GLY A 144 2.44 17.11 8.04
N TYR A 145 3.20 16.12 7.58
CA TYR A 145 2.88 15.34 6.39
C TYR A 145 3.12 13.84 6.56
N GLN A 146 2.49 13.06 5.66
CA GLN A 146 2.75 11.63 5.47
C GLN A 146 3.12 11.37 4.01
N GLU A 147 4.23 10.67 3.80
CA GLU A 147 4.76 10.32 2.49
C GLU A 147 4.45 8.86 2.16
N TYR A 148 3.82 8.64 1.02
CA TYR A 148 3.40 7.31 0.59
C TYR A 148 3.91 6.97 -0.81
N LYS A 149 4.29 5.71 -1.01
CA LYS A 149 4.66 5.18 -2.33
C LYS A 149 3.91 3.88 -2.61
N ASN A 150 3.74 3.54 -3.88
CA ASN A 150 3.06 2.29 -4.29
C ASN A 150 3.95 1.03 -4.22
N PHE A 151 5.02 1.07 -3.41
CA PHE A 151 5.89 -0.06 -3.14
C PHE A 151 6.33 -0.04 -1.66
N PRO A 152 6.57 -1.22 -1.04
CA PRO A 152 6.94 -1.32 0.37
C PRO A 152 8.17 -0.48 0.73
N ALA A 153 8.13 0.19 1.87
CA ALA A 153 9.27 0.94 2.42
C ALA A 153 10.34 0.03 3.03
N LEU A 154 9.90 -1.08 3.62
CA LEU A 154 10.79 -2.12 4.10
C LEU A 154 11.24 -2.92 2.89
N GLU A 155 12.56 -3.07 2.72
CA GLU A 155 13.08 -4.02 1.75
C GLU A 155 12.44 -5.38 2.06
N ILE A 156 11.73 -5.94 1.08
CA ILE A 156 11.52 -7.38 1.08
C ILE A 156 12.94 -7.91 1.16
N LYS A 157 13.25 -8.59 2.27
CA LYS A 157 14.49 -9.32 2.43
C LYS A 157 14.41 -10.44 1.41
N ASP A 158 14.65 -10.09 0.15
CA ASP A 158 14.67 -10.99 -0.97
C ASP A 158 15.65 -12.05 -0.50
N PRO A 159 15.20 -13.30 -0.27
CA PRO A 159 16.13 -14.35 0.11
C PRO A 159 16.99 -14.51 -1.14
N SER A 160 18.06 -13.71 -1.22
CA SER A 160 19.05 -13.83 -2.26
C SER A 160 19.47 -15.28 -2.15
N ILE A 161 19.02 -16.09 -3.09
CA ILE A 161 19.54 -17.43 -3.26
C ILE A 161 21.01 -17.13 -3.51
N LYS A 162 21.84 -17.30 -2.48
CA LYS A 162 23.26 -16.98 -2.53
C LYS A 162 23.85 -17.93 -3.56
N LYS A 163 23.77 -17.53 -4.82
CA LYS A 163 24.31 -18.20 -5.99
C LYS A 163 23.80 -19.63 -6.20
N LEU A 164 22.67 -19.80 -6.88
CA LEU A 164 22.31 -21.09 -7.48
C LEU A 164 23.19 -21.32 -8.70
N VAL A 165 24.16 -22.23 -8.60
CA VAL A 165 24.97 -22.66 -9.75
C VAL A 165 24.42 -23.99 -10.25
N ILE A 166 23.78 -23.96 -11.43
CA ILE A 166 23.34 -25.16 -12.14
C ILE A 166 24.47 -25.56 -13.10
N TYR A 167 25.16 -26.65 -12.81
CA TYR A 167 26.11 -27.21 -13.75
C TYR A 167 25.35 -27.98 -14.84
N PRO A 168 25.68 -27.79 -16.14
CA PRO A 168 25.07 -28.57 -17.19
C PRO A 168 25.34 -30.06 -16.92
N ASN A 169 24.27 -30.83 -16.76
CA ASN A 169 24.34 -32.27 -16.52
C ASN A 169 24.59 -32.99 -17.85
N PRO A 170 25.78 -33.57 -18.07
CA PRO A 170 26.04 -34.37 -19.25
C PRO A 170 25.39 -35.74 -19.05
N VAL A 171 24.15 -35.87 -19.51
CA VAL A 171 23.41 -37.12 -19.79
C VAL A 171 23.77 -38.27 -18.85
N GLN A 172 23.30 -38.22 -17.60
CA GLN A 172 23.06 -39.40 -16.77
C GLN A 172 21.76 -39.16 -15.99
N ASP A 173 20.97 -40.22 -15.75
CA ASP A 173 19.68 -40.23 -15.03
C ASP A 173 19.81 -39.90 -13.53
N LYS A 174 20.69 -38.95 -13.19
CA LYS A 174 21.06 -38.58 -11.83
C LYS A 174 20.97 -37.07 -11.68
N LEU A 175 20.23 -36.64 -10.65
CA LEU A 175 20.23 -35.27 -10.16
C LEU A 175 20.95 -35.25 -8.82
N ILE A 176 22.01 -34.45 -8.71
CA ILE A 176 22.78 -34.28 -7.47
C ILE A 176 22.46 -32.88 -6.93
N ILE A 177 21.90 -32.82 -5.73
CA ILE A 177 21.59 -31.58 -5.02
C ILE A 177 22.55 -31.49 -3.84
N GLN A 178 23.38 -30.45 -3.82
CA GLN A 178 24.38 -30.22 -2.77
C GLN A 178 24.34 -28.76 -2.32
N SER A 179 24.68 -28.53 -1.06
CA SER A 179 24.78 -27.21 -0.46
C SER A 179 26.15 -27.09 0.21
N GLU A 180 26.85 -25.99 -0.03
CA GLU A 180 28.19 -25.75 0.53
C GLU A 180 28.13 -25.33 2.00
N THR A 181 27.00 -24.77 2.45
CA THR A 181 26.91 -24.05 3.73
C THR A 181 25.92 -24.66 4.71
N ASN A 182 24.87 -25.34 4.24
CA ASN A 182 23.78 -25.85 5.07
C ASN A 182 23.42 -27.31 4.75
N ASN A 183 22.96 -28.06 5.74
CA ASN A 183 22.24 -29.31 5.52
C ASN A 183 20.81 -29.01 5.06
N PHE A 184 20.23 -29.86 4.22
CA PHE A 184 18.82 -29.76 3.85
C PHE A 184 17.94 -30.39 4.93
N ASP A 185 16.90 -29.67 5.36
CA ASP A 185 15.85 -30.22 6.23
C ASP A 185 14.88 -31.09 5.40
N SER A 186 14.60 -30.68 4.17
CA SER A 186 13.85 -31.45 3.18
C SER A 186 14.29 -31.14 1.75
N VAL A 187 14.06 -32.08 0.84
CA VAL A 187 14.29 -31.95 -0.60
C VAL A 187 13.11 -32.57 -1.35
N SER A 188 12.48 -31.81 -2.23
CA SER A 188 11.41 -32.30 -3.13
C SER A 188 11.72 -31.98 -4.59
N ILE A 189 11.54 -32.96 -5.47
CA ILE A 189 11.66 -32.81 -6.92
C ILE A 189 10.26 -32.92 -7.51
N MET A 190 9.88 -31.96 -8.35
CA MET A 190 8.58 -31.93 -9.03
C MET A 190 8.76 -32.03 -10.54
N ASP A 191 7.79 -32.66 -11.21
CA ASP A 191 7.71 -32.61 -12.67
C ASP A 191 7.12 -31.29 -13.17
N ILE A 192 7.12 -31.10 -14.49
CA ILE A 192 6.60 -29.87 -15.13
C ILE A 192 5.10 -29.63 -14.90
N ASN A 193 4.37 -30.64 -14.40
CA ASN A 193 2.95 -30.52 -14.07
C ASN A 193 2.74 -30.25 -12.57
N GLY A 194 3.81 -30.00 -11.81
CA GLY A 194 3.76 -29.71 -10.37
C GLY A 194 3.54 -30.94 -9.49
N ARG A 195 3.68 -32.15 -10.04
CA ARG A 195 3.59 -33.38 -9.23
C ARG A 195 4.94 -33.69 -8.60
N ILE A 196 4.97 -33.93 -7.30
CA ILE A 196 6.15 -34.42 -6.59
C ILE A 196 6.52 -35.82 -7.10
N VAL A 197 7.71 -35.96 -7.66
CA VAL A 197 8.25 -37.24 -8.16
C VAL A 197 9.21 -37.88 -7.17
N ILE A 198 9.90 -37.08 -6.34
CA ILE A 198 10.81 -37.55 -5.28
C ILE A 198 10.67 -36.58 -4.10
N ALA A 199 10.60 -37.11 -2.89
CA ALA A 199 10.66 -36.33 -1.64
C ALA A 199 11.58 -37.03 -0.64
N SER A 200 12.38 -36.25 0.08
CA SER A 200 13.21 -36.70 1.19
C SER A 200 13.10 -35.70 2.33
N GLU A 201 12.92 -36.21 3.53
CA GLU A 201 12.92 -35.46 4.80
C GLU A 201 13.95 -36.09 5.72
N LYS A 202 14.50 -35.29 6.63
CA LYS A 202 15.51 -35.74 7.59
C LYS A 202 14.90 -36.30 8.87
#